data_AF-A0A7X3GK65-F1
#
_entry.id   AF-A0A7X3GK65-F1
#
_cell.length_a   1.000
_cell.length_b   1.000
_cell.length_c   1.000
_cell.angle_alpha   90.00
_cell.angle_beta   90.00
_cell.angle_gamma   90.00
#
_symmetry.space_group_name_H-M   'P 1'
#
loop_
_entity.id
_entity.type
_entity.pdbx_description
1 polymer ?
#
loop_
_entity_poly.entity_id
_entity_poly.type
_entity_poly.pdbx_seq_one_letter_code
_entity_poly.pdbx_strand_id
1 'polypeptide(L)'
;MDISQRVQALPSDGSIPALPDWRWIHTPGHTEGHVSLFRDADRVIVAGDAFITVKQESAFAVLMQEEEIHGPPAYFMFDWQDAWNSVKKLEALKPQAAITGHGVPMFGNQLRQGLARLAQIFDRIAIPKDNSYVT
;
A
#
# COMPACT_ATOMS: atom_id res chain seq x y z
N MET A 1 11.86 4.01 -23.99
CA MET A 1 12.70 4.81 -23.08
C MET A 1 13.69 3.86 -22.43
N ASP A 2 14.99 4.06 -22.59
CA ASP A 2 16.02 3.26 -21.91
C ASP A 2 16.50 4.02 -20.67
N ILE A 3 16.31 3.43 -19.49
CA ILE A 3 16.70 4.01 -18.20
C ILE A 3 17.84 3.24 -17.54
N SER A 4 18.41 2.23 -18.21
CA SER A 4 19.42 1.32 -17.65
C SER A 4 20.62 2.04 -17.03
N GLN A 5 21.04 3.17 -17.61
CA GLN A 5 22.15 3.98 -17.10
C GLN A 5 21.81 4.86 -15.89
N ARG A 6 20.53 4.98 -15.53
CA ARG A 6 20.04 5.84 -14.44
C ARG A 6 19.33 5.07 -13.34
N VAL A 7 18.87 3.85 -13.63
CA VAL A 7 18.25 2.97 -12.63
C VAL A 7 19.34 2.42 -11.71
N GLN A 8 19.08 2.46 -10.41
CA GLN A 8 19.95 1.89 -9.40
C GLN A 8 19.09 0.98 -8.52
N ALA A 9 19.60 -0.21 -8.23
CA ALA A 9 18.94 -1.12 -7.31
C ALA A 9 18.93 -0.50 -5.90
N LEU A 10 17.83 -0.70 -5.17
CA LEU A 10 17.78 -0.33 -3.77
C LEU A 10 18.74 -1.25 -2.96
N PRO A 11 19.55 -0.69 -2.05
CA PRO A 11 20.40 -1.48 -1.16
C PRO A 11 19.61 -2.52 -0.36
N SER A 12 20.13 -3.75 -0.23
CA SER A 12 19.44 -4.85 0.45
C SER A 12 19.26 -4.65 1.96
N ASP A 13 19.92 -3.65 2.55
CA ASP A 13 19.82 -3.30 3.97
C ASP A 13 18.60 -2.43 4.30
N GLY A 14 17.78 -2.10 3.31
CA GLY A 14 16.61 -1.24 3.50
C GLY A 14 16.90 0.25 3.38
N SER A 15 18.15 0.67 3.22
CA SER A 15 18.51 2.10 3.12
C SER A 15 18.17 2.72 1.77
N ILE A 16 18.02 4.05 1.75
CA ILE A 16 17.86 4.83 0.52
C ILE A 16 18.91 5.95 0.54
N PRO A 17 19.99 5.87 -0.26
CA PRO A 17 21.11 6.82 -0.17
C PRO A 17 20.72 8.30 -0.33
N ALA A 18 19.71 8.58 -1.16
CA ALA A 18 19.21 9.93 -1.39
C ALA A 18 18.21 10.42 -0.32
N LEU A 19 17.72 9.52 0.55
CA LEU A 19 16.71 9.78 1.57
C LEU A 19 17.12 9.08 2.89
N PRO A 20 18.14 9.59 3.61
CA PRO A 20 18.77 8.87 4.73
C PRO A 20 17.85 8.60 5.93
N ASP A 21 16.80 9.40 6.11
CA ASP A 21 15.79 9.18 7.17
C ASP A 21 14.71 8.17 6.78
N TRP A 22 14.77 7.65 5.55
CA TRP A 22 13.79 6.73 5.00
C TRP A 22 14.41 5.36 4.77
N ARG A 23 13.58 4.34 4.96
CA ARG A 23 13.87 2.97 4.56
C ARG A 23 12.82 2.44 3.62
N TRP A 24 13.25 1.63 2.66
CA TRP A 24 12.33 0.93 1.78
C TRP A 24 11.95 -0.42 2.39
N ILE A 25 10.74 -0.87 2.06
CA ILE A 25 10.17 -2.13 2.53
C ILE A 25 9.62 -2.82 1.29
N HIS A 26 10.06 -4.05 1.03
CA HIS A 26 9.48 -4.86 -0.04
C HIS A 26 8.03 -5.20 0.29
N THR A 27 7.11 -4.77 -0.58
CA THR A 27 5.67 -4.91 -0.42
C THR A 27 5.02 -5.49 -1.68
N PRO A 28 5.38 -6.74 -2.08
CA PRO A 28 4.83 -7.38 -3.26
C PRO A 28 3.31 -7.62 -3.14
N GLY A 29 2.67 -7.88 -4.27
CA GLY A 29 1.25 -8.24 -4.36
C GLY A 29 0.51 -7.45 -5.43
N HIS A 30 0.59 -6.11 -5.37
CA HIS A 30 0.15 -5.27 -6.48
C HIS A 30 1.03 -5.48 -7.72
N THR A 31 2.35 -5.48 -7.52
CA THR A 31 3.35 -5.98 -8.48
C THR A 31 4.47 -6.69 -7.72
N GLU A 32 5.25 -7.56 -8.39
CA GLU A 32 6.35 -8.31 -7.76
C GLU A 32 7.44 -7.37 -7.18
N GLY A 33 7.76 -6.30 -7.91
CA GLY A 33 8.79 -5.32 -7.54
C GLY A 33 8.31 -4.17 -6.63
N HIS A 34 7.06 -4.22 -6.14
CA HIS A 34 6.48 -3.11 -5.38
C HIS A 34 7.20 -2.89 -4.03
N VAL A 35 7.42 -1.62 -3.68
CA VAL A 35 8.03 -1.21 -2.42
C VAL A 35 7.25 -0.07 -1.77
N SER A 36 7.31 0.01 -0.45
CA SER A 36 6.80 1.13 0.34
C SER A 36 7.95 1.81 1.07
N LEU A 37 7.85 3.12 1.32
CA LEU A 37 8.88 3.87 2.03
C LEU A 37 8.37 4.26 3.42
N PHE A 38 9.21 4.11 4.44
CA PHE A 38 8.87 4.44 5.82
C PHE A 38 9.93 5.34 6.44
N ARG A 39 9.49 6.37 7.15
CA ARG A 39 10.36 7.25 7.95
C ARG A 39 10.09 7.01 9.43
N ASP A 40 11.10 6.53 10.14
CA ASP A 40 10.94 6.13 11.55
C ASP A 40 10.69 7.33 12.49
N ALA A 41 11.24 8.51 12.17
CA ALA A 41 11.17 9.70 13.02
C ALA A 41 9.74 10.17 13.34
N ASP A 42 8.82 10.08 12.37
CA ASP A 42 7.43 10.51 12.49
C ASP A 42 6.42 9.43 12.07
N ARG A 43 6.91 8.23 11.73
CA ARG A 43 6.11 7.06 11.32
C ARG A 43 5.22 7.35 10.12
N VAL A 44 5.70 8.18 9.20
CA VAL A 44 5.07 8.42 7.91
C VAL A 44 5.38 7.24 6.99
N ILE A 45 4.36 6.75 6.30
CA ILE A 45 4.52 5.77 5.22
C ILE A 45 4.08 6.36 3.88
N VAL A 46 4.92 6.19 2.85
CA VAL A 46 4.50 6.26 1.45
C VAL A 46 4.23 4.82 1.02
N ALA A 47 2.95 4.44 1.06
CA ALA A 47 2.52 3.07 0.89
C ALA A 47 2.52 2.61 -0.57
N GLY A 48 2.51 3.54 -1.54
CA GLY A 48 2.24 3.21 -2.93
C GLY A 48 0.85 2.59 -3.05
N ASP A 49 0.74 1.53 -3.84
CA ASP A 49 -0.52 0.79 -4.02
C ASP A 49 -0.60 -0.48 -3.15
N ALA A 50 0.23 -0.60 -2.09
CA ALA A 50 0.11 -1.70 -1.12
C ALA A 50 -1.26 -1.70 -0.40
N PHE A 51 -1.84 -0.52 -0.21
CA PHE A 51 -3.24 -0.28 0.14
C PHE A 51 -3.63 1.12 -0.36
N ILE A 52 -4.93 1.40 -0.48
CA ILE A 52 -5.45 2.69 -0.96
C ILE A 52 -6.47 3.27 0.02
N THR A 53 -6.72 4.58 -0.05
CA THR A 53 -7.61 5.30 0.89
C THR A 53 -8.93 5.76 0.24
N VAL A 54 -9.24 5.27 -0.96
CA VAL A 54 -10.52 5.51 -1.67
C VAL A 54 -10.97 4.25 -2.39
N LYS A 55 -12.29 4.05 -2.51
CA LYS A 55 -12.88 2.98 -3.32
C LYS A 55 -12.82 3.36 -4.80
N GLN A 56 -12.06 2.62 -5.61
CA GLN A 56 -11.88 2.96 -7.04
C GLN A 56 -13.17 2.84 -7.87
N GLU A 57 -14.14 2.03 -7.44
CA GLU A 57 -15.41 1.80 -8.15
C GLU A 57 -16.41 2.96 -8.00
N SER A 58 -16.04 4.01 -7.27
CA SER A 58 -16.96 5.06 -6.88
C SER A 58 -16.48 6.45 -7.28
N ALA A 59 -16.31 6.68 -8.58
CA ALA A 59 -16.31 8.06 -9.10
C ALA A 59 -17.57 8.85 -8.64
N PHE A 60 -18.66 8.14 -8.31
CA PHE A 60 -19.89 8.69 -7.70
C PHE A 60 -19.87 8.80 -6.16
N ALA A 61 -19.12 7.97 -5.41
CA ALA A 61 -19.04 8.11 -3.94
C ALA A 61 -18.00 9.15 -3.49
N VAL A 62 -17.30 9.81 -4.42
CA VAL A 62 -16.51 11.02 -4.16
C VAL A 62 -17.37 12.13 -3.49
N LEU A 63 -18.69 12.11 -3.69
CA LEU A 63 -19.63 13.03 -3.04
C LEU A 63 -19.95 12.69 -1.56
N MET A 64 -19.70 11.46 -1.14
CA MET A 64 -19.94 10.98 0.23
C MET A 64 -18.58 10.53 0.79
N GLN A 65 -17.85 11.48 1.37
CA GLN A 65 -16.55 11.29 2.02
C GLN A 65 -16.62 10.31 3.21
N GLU A 66 -16.70 9.01 2.94
CA GLU A 66 -16.27 8.00 3.90
C GLU A 66 -14.84 7.57 3.53
N GLU A 67 -13.87 8.15 4.24
CA GLU A 67 -12.47 7.78 4.12
C GLU A 67 -12.27 6.36 4.67
N GLU A 68 -12.14 5.37 3.78
CA GLU A 68 -11.91 3.97 4.13
C GLU A 68 -10.60 3.44 3.54
N ILE A 69 -9.95 2.52 4.26
CA ILE A 69 -8.78 1.80 3.76
C ILE A 69 -9.26 0.58 2.97
N HIS A 70 -8.80 0.47 1.73
CA HIS A 70 -9.04 -0.67 0.86
C HIS A 70 -7.73 -1.39 0.52
N GLY A 71 -7.85 -2.64 0.07
CA GLY A 71 -6.72 -3.38 -0.50
C GLY A 71 -6.19 -2.75 -1.79
N PRO A 72 -5.18 -3.36 -2.44
CA PRO A 72 -4.63 -2.84 -3.68
C PRO A 72 -5.71 -2.77 -4.79
N PRO A 73 -5.51 -1.93 -5.82
CA PRO A 73 -6.36 -1.91 -7.01
C PRO A 73 -6.52 -3.32 -7.62
N ALA A 74 -7.76 -3.78 -7.79
CA ALA A 74 -8.05 -5.16 -8.22
C ALA A 74 -7.62 -5.47 -9.67
N TYR A 75 -7.52 -4.45 -10.53
CA TYR A 75 -7.32 -4.62 -11.97
C TYR A 75 -5.92 -5.09 -12.40
N PHE A 76 -4.98 -5.28 -11.46
CA PHE A 76 -3.60 -5.69 -11.76
C PHE A 76 -2.99 -6.69 -10.75
N MET A 77 -3.81 -7.34 -9.91
CA MET A 77 -3.27 -8.07 -8.78
C MET A 77 -2.73 -9.46 -9.15
N PHE A 78 -1.41 -9.62 -9.00
CA PHE A 78 -0.70 -10.85 -9.33
C PHE A 78 -0.80 -11.90 -8.21
N ASP A 79 -0.77 -11.45 -6.94
CA ASP A 79 -0.80 -12.35 -5.79
C ASP A 79 -1.45 -11.71 -4.54
N TRP A 80 -2.63 -12.22 -4.17
CA TRP A 80 -3.40 -11.78 -3.01
C TRP A 80 -2.75 -12.11 -1.67
N GLN A 81 -2.01 -13.22 -1.60
CA GLN A 81 -1.36 -13.67 -0.37
C GLN A 81 -0.15 -12.80 -0.05
N ASP A 82 0.64 -12.44 -1.08
CA ASP A 82 1.73 -11.49 -0.95
C ASP A 82 1.22 -10.09 -0.62
N ALA A 83 0.14 -9.63 -1.27
CA ALA A 83 -0.49 -8.36 -0.93
C ALA A 83 -0.91 -8.31 0.56
N TRP A 84 -1.53 -9.39 1.05
CA TRP A 84 -1.92 -9.48 2.45
C TRP A 84 -0.71 -9.48 3.40
N ASN A 85 0.34 -10.23 3.07
CA ASN A 85 1.58 -10.24 3.86
C ASN A 85 2.24 -8.86 3.88
N SER A 86 2.22 -8.14 2.76
CA SER A 86 2.67 -6.75 2.67
C SER A 86 1.87 -5.83 3.57
N VAL A 87 0.53 -5.91 3.53
CA VAL A 87 -0.32 -5.13 4.45
C VAL A 87 -0.01 -5.43 5.91
N LYS A 88 0.18 -6.71 6.30
CA LYS A 88 0.57 -7.08 7.67
C LYS A 88 1.91 -6.48 8.09
N LYS A 89 2.91 -6.49 7.20
CA LYS A 89 4.21 -5.85 7.44
C LYS A 89 4.03 -4.35 7.69
N LEU A 90 3.23 -3.67 6.88
CA LEU A 90 2.98 -2.22 7.02
C LEU A 90 2.18 -1.89 8.27
N GLU A 91 1.18 -2.69 8.62
CA GLU A 91 0.40 -2.55 9.85
C GLU A 91 1.29 -2.65 11.09
N ALA A 92 2.23 -3.60 11.11
CA ALA A 92 3.14 -3.81 12.24
C ALA A 92 4.01 -2.58 12.53
N LEU A 93 4.25 -1.71 11.53
CA LEU A 93 4.98 -0.45 11.70
C LEU A 93 4.15 0.64 12.38
N LYS A 94 2.86 0.38 12.66
CA LYS A 94 1.84 1.29 13.22
C LYS A 94 2.00 2.75 12.74
N PRO A 95 1.88 3.01 11.43
CA PRO A 95 2.10 4.34 10.87
C PRO A 95 1.16 5.39 11.50
N GLN A 96 1.64 6.63 11.60
CA GLN A 96 0.86 7.78 12.08
C GLN A 96 0.24 8.57 10.93
N ALA A 97 0.84 8.49 9.75
CA ALA A 97 0.35 9.09 8.51
C ALA A 97 0.68 8.17 7.33
N ALA A 98 -0.22 8.09 6.36
CA ALA A 98 -0.05 7.29 5.15
C ALA A 98 -0.38 8.11 3.91
N ILE A 99 0.49 8.02 2.90
CA ILE A 99 0.29 8.53 1.55
C ILE A 99 0.24 7.32 0.63
N THR A 100 -0.86 7.16 -0.10
CA THR A 100 -1.13 6.03 -1.00
C THR A 100 -1.04 6.45 -2.46
N GLY A 101 -0.90 5.49 -3.36
CA GLY A 101 -0.92 5.73 -4.81
C GLY A 101 -2.27 6.25 -5.31
N HIS A 102 -3.35 5.88 -4.61
CA HIS A 102 -4.71 6.35 -4.86
C HIS A 102 -5.40 6.80 -3.57
N GLY A 103 -6.11 7.94 -3.65
CA GLY A 103 -6.90 8.51 -2.57
C GLY A 103 -6.26 9.74 -1.92
N VAL A 104 -6.64 10.01 -0.67
CA VAL A 104 -6.12 11.14 0.11
C VAL A 104 -5.20 10.66 1.23
N PRO A 105 -4.23 11.47 1.69
CA PRO A 105 -3.45 11.15 2.87
C PRO A 105 -4.34 10.87 4.08
N MET A 106 -4.06 9.80 4.83
CA MET A 106 -4.83 9.40 6.00
C MET A 106 -3.96 9.40 7.25
N PHE A 107 -4.55 9.75 8.40
CA PHE A 107 -3.81 10.04 9.63
C PHE A 107 -4.43 9.36 10.86
N GLY A 108 -3.62 9.22 11.90
CA GLY A 108 -4.09 8.99 13.27
C GLY A 108 -4.91 7.70 13.43
N ASN A 109 -6.03 7.79 14.17
CA ASN A 109 -6.84 6.63 14.54
C ASN A 109 -7.53 5.98 13.33
N GLN A 110 -7.99 6.76 12.36
CA GLN A 110 -8.65 6.24 11.15
C GLN A 110 -7.68 5.34 10.37
N LEU A 111 -6.45 5.82 10.14
CA LEU A 111 -5.40 5.02 9.51
C LEU A 111 -5.12 3.72 10.28
N ARG A 112 -4.89 3.82 11.59
CA ARG A 112 -4.55 2.65 12.41
C ARG A 112 -5.65 1.60 12.42
N GLN A 113 -6.89 2.02 12.60
CA GLN A 113 -8.03 1.11 12.67
C GLN A 113 -8.34 0.49 11.31
N GLY A 114 -8.33 1.30 10.25
CA GLY A 114 -8.56 0.80 8.89
C GLY A 114 -7.46 -0.17 8.44
N LEU A 115 -6.20 0.14 8.70
CA LEU A 115 -5.08 -0.72 8.34
C LEU A 115 -5.05 -2.01 9.16
N ALA A 116 -5.36 -1.92 10.46
CA ALA A 116 -5.53 -3.11 11.32
C ALA A 116 -6.67 -4.00 10.84
N ARG A 117 -7.81 -3.41 10.48
CA ARG A 117 -8.95 -4.14 9.91
C ARG A 117 -8.55 -4.82 8.60
N LEU A 118 -7.90 -4.10 7.68
CA LEU A 118 -7.43 -4.66 6.42
C LEU A 118 -6.44 -5.81 6.66
N ALA A 119 -5.50 -5.67 7.59
CA ALA A 119 -4.56 -6.73 7.94
C ALA A 119 -5.23 -7.97 8.57
N GLN A 120 -6.37 -7.80 9.26
CA GLN A 120 -7.07 -8.89 9.95
C GLN A 120 -8.04 -9.66 9.04
N ILE A 121 -8.76 -8.97 8.15
CA ILE A 121 -9.86 -9.56 7.37
C ILE A 121 -9.71 -9.31 5.86
N PHE A 122 -8.47 -9.28 5.37
CA PHE A 122 -8.11 -9.00 3.98
C PHE A 122 -8.87 -9.86 2.96
N ASP A 123 -8.93 -11.17 3.22
CA ASP A 123 -9.65 -12.16 2.42
C ASP A 123 -11.13 -11.81 2.22
N ARG A 124 -11.73 -11.14 3.20
CA ARG A 124 -13.16 -10.79 3.19
C ARG A 124 -13.45 -9.45 2.52
N ILE A 125 -12.50 -8.52 2.55
CA ILE A 125 -12.75 -7.11 2.15
C ILE A 125 -11.91 -6.64 0.96
N ALA A 126 -10.82 -7.31 0.64
CA ALA A 126 -9.90 -6.93 -0.44
C ALA A 126 -10.01 -7.83 -1.67
N ILE A 127 -10.31 -9.13 -1.49
CA ILE A 127 -10.41 -10.09 -2.60
C ILE A 127 -11.82 -10.01 -3.23
N PRO A 128 -11.94 -9.70 -4.54
CA PRO A 128 -13.22 -9.72 -5.24
C PRO A 128 -13.88 -11.09 -5.15
N LYS A 129 -15.21 -11.10 -4.94
CA LYS A 129 -15.99 -12.33 -4.87
C LYS A 129 -16.28 -12.94 -6.25
N ASP A 130 -16.13 -12.14 -7.31
CA ASP A 130 -16.38 -12.57 -8.68
C ASP A 130 -15.05 -12.91 -9.38
N ASN A 131 -15.02 -14.12 -9.93
CA ASN A 131 -13.85 -14.83 -10.46
C ASN A 131 -13.41 -14.33 -11.85
N SER A 132 -13.60 -13.06 -12.19
CA SER A 132 -13.48 -12.56 -13.58
C SER A 132 -12.07 -12.14 -14.02
N TYR A 133 -11.04 -12.32 -13.19
CA TYR A 133 -9.68 -11.87 -13.51
C TYR A 133 -8.59 -12.94 -13.33
N VAL A 134 -8.95 -14.23 -13.35
CA VAL A 134 -7.98 -15.32 -13.43
C VAL A 134 -8.19 -16.07 -14.74
N THR A 135 -7.44 -15.68 -15.77
CA THR A 135 -7.14 -16.49 -16.96
C THR A 135 -5.70 -16.29 -17.34
#